data_AF-A0A958DLU0-F1
#
_entry.id   AF-A0A958DLU0-F1
#
_cell.length_a   1.000
_cell.length_b   1.000
_cell.length_c   1.000
_cell.angle_alpha   90.00
_cell.angle_beta   90.00
_cell.angle_gamma   90.00
#
_symmetry.space_group_name_H-M   'P 1'
#
loop_
_entity.id
_entity.type
_entity.pdbx_description
1 polymer ?
#
loop_
_entity_poly.entity_id
_entity_poly.type
_entity_poly.pdbx_seq_one_letter_code
_entity_poly.pdbx_strand_id
1 'polypeptide(L)' 'MSKANTHIIFDLGNVLIDIHPEATMEALAASCEGNPEEIRRFFLSPAHLSYMTGEIDSAAYYRAFCEQHRCTLDFAGFS' A
#
# COMPACT_ATOMS: atom_id res chain seq x y z
N MET A 1 -35.22 -4.97 -29.86
CA MET A 1 -34.73 -4.03 -28.82
C MET A 1 -33.23 -4.23 -28.68
N SER A 2 -32.41 -3.24 -29.05
CA SER A 2 -30.97 -3.35 -28.81
C SER A 2 -30.70 -3.21 -27.31
N LYS A 3 -29.90 -4.12 -26.75
CA LYS A 3 -29.44 -4.02 -25.36
C LYS A 3 -28.71 -2.68 -25.19
N ALA A 4 -29.06 -1.90 -24.17
CA ALA A 4 -28.32 -0.69 -23.82
C ALA A 4 -26.86 -1.06 -23.56
N ASN A 5 -25.92 -0.26 -24.05
CA ASN A 5 -24.49 -0.44 -23.76
C ASN A 5 -24.31 -0.45 -22.25
N THR A 6 -23.97 -1.62 -21.71
CA THR A 6 -23.78 -1.83 -20.28
C THR A 6 -22.29 -1.76 -20.02
N HIS A 7 -21.85 -0.75 -19.27
CA HIS A 7 -20.48 -0.65 -18.81
C HIS A 7 -20.35 -1.37 -17.47
N ILE A 8 -19.31 -2.21 -17.34
CA ILE A 8 -18.97 -2.88 -16.10
C ILE A 8 -17.63 -2.32 -15.64
N ILE A 9 -17.58 -1.87 -14.39
CA ILE A 9 -16.36 -1.37 -13.75
C ILE A 9 -15.96 -2.40 -12.70
N PHE A 10 -14.71 -2.85 -12.76
CA PHE A 10 -14.12 -3.74 -11.77
C PHE A 10 -13.11 -2.95 -10.96
N ASP A 11 -13.18 -3.09 -9.64
CA ASP A 11 -12.04 -2.78 -8.79
C ASP A 11 -10.92 -3.82 -9.03
N LEU A 12 -9.69 -3.49 -8.70
CA LEU A 12 -8.56 -4.39 -8.87
C LEU A 12 -8.44 -5.33 -7.67
N GLY A 13 -8.23 -4.76 -6.49
CA GLY A 13 -7.92 -5.50 -5.27
C GLY A 13 -9.12 -6.28 -4.75
N ASN A 14 -8.90 -7.55 -4.40
CA ASN A 14 -9.92 -8.49 -3.92
C ASN A 14 -11.11 -8.71 -4.87
N VAL A 15 -10.99 -8.29 -6.13
CA VAL A 15 -11.96 -8.54 -7.19
C VAL A 15 -11.30 -9.25 -8.36
N LEU A 16 -10.21 -8.69 -8.88
CA LEU A 16 -9.44 -9.28 -9.98
C LEU A 16 -8.16 -9.96 -9.50
N ILE A 17 -7.59 -9.47 -8.40
CA ILE A 17 -6.39 -10.05 -7.76
C ILE A 17 -6.63 -10.22 -6.27
N ASP A 18 -6.11 -11.31 -5.70
CA ASP A 18 -6.13 -11.52 -4.26
C ASP A 18 -5.07 -10.63 -3.59
N ILE A 19 -5.48 -9.87 -2.57
CA ILE A 19 -4.57 -9.08 -1.74
C ILE A 19 -4.57 -9.69 -0.34
N HIS A 20 -3.37 -9.83 0.25
CA HIS A 20 -3.18 -10.35 1.60
C HIS A 20 -2.50 -9.30 2.50
N PRO A 21 -3.23 -8.28 2.98
CA PRO A 21 -2.66 -7.20 3.78
C PRO A 21 -1.93 -7.69 5.03
N GLU A 22 -2.47 -8.71 5.70
CA GLU A 22 -1.89 -9.30 6.91
C GLU A 22 -0.48 -9.83 6.65
N ALA A 23 -0.29 -10.61 5.58
CA ALA A 23 1.01 -11.15 5.21
C ALA A 23 2.01 -10.03 4.86
N THR A 24 1.54 -8.97 4.22
CA THR A 24 2.38 -7.79 3.92
C THR A 24 2.82 -7.07 5.20
N MET A 25 1.92 -6.87 6.17
CA MET A 25 2.28 -6.22 7.44
C MET A 25 3.28 -7.05 8.23
N GLU A 26 3.12 -8.37 8.25
CA GLU A 26 4.06 -9.30 8.90
C GLU A 26 5.44 -9.26 8.24
N ALA A 27 5.51 -9.29 6.91
CA ALA A 27 6.77 -9.23 6.16
C ALA A 27 7.52 -7.89 6.37
N LEU A 28 6.78 -6.77 6.40
CA LEU A 28 7.35 -5.46 6.66
C LEU A 28 7.83 -5.34 8.12
N ALA A 29 7.05 -5.80 9.09
CA ALA A 29 7.44 -5.83 10.49
C ALA A 29 8.68 -6.72 10.76
N ALA A 30 8.94 -7.72 9.91
CA ALA A 30 10.18 -8.50 9.99
C ALA A 30 11.43 -7.73 9.52
N SER A 31 11.25 -6.65 8.76
CA SER A 31 12.35 -5.91 8.10
C SER A 31 12.49 -4.45 8.59
N CYS A 32 11.59 -4.01 9.48
CA CYS A 32 11.46 -2.66 9.99
C CYS A 32 11.22 -2.65 11.51
N GLU A 33 11.50 -1.54 12.18
CA GLU A 33 11.03 -1.30 13.55
C GLU A 33 9.51 -1.09 13.58
N GLY A 34 8.85 -1.88 14.43
CA GLY A 34 7.42 -1.79 14.70
C GLY A 34 6.74 -3.15 14.60
N ASN A 35 5.62 -3.30 15.31
CA ASN A 35 4.77 -4.48 15.17
C ASN A 35 3.82 -4.35 13.96
N PRO A 36 3.20 -5.46 13.48
CA PRO A 36 2.29 -5.41 12.34
C PRO A 36 1.14 -4.39 12.46
N GLU A 37 0.65 -4.10 13.67
CA GLU A 37 -0.40 -3.11 13.89
C GLU A 37 0.10 -1.66 13.80
N GLU A 38 1.37 -1.40 14.11
CA GLU A 38 2.00 -0.10 13.88
C GLU A 38 2.25 0.13 12.40
N ILE A 39 2.71 -0.90 11.68
CA ILE A 39 2.86 -0.85 10.22
C ILE A 39 1.49 -0.62 9.57
N ARG A 40 0.45 -1.37 9.97
CA ARG A 40 -0.93 -1.22 9.47
C ARG A 40 -1.43 0.22 9.61
N ARG A 41 -1.12 0.89 10.74
CA ARG A 41 -1.51 2.29 10.96
C ARG A 41 -0.89 3.26 9.95
N PHE A 42 0.30 2.97 9.43
CA PHE A 42 0.91 3.78 8.37
C PHE A 42 0.11 3.72 7.06
N PHE A 43 -0.43 2.55 6.70
CA PHE A 43 -1.29 2.39 5.50
C PHE A 43 -2.66 3.06 5.67
N LEU A 44 -3.03 3.49 6.88
CA LEU A 44 -4.21 4.31 7.15
C LEU A 44 -3.87 5.80 7.30
N SER A 45 -2.61 6.18 7.11
CA SER A 45 -2.13 7.54 7.34
C SER A 45 -2.40 8.48 6.15
N PRO A 46 -2.38 9.81 6.37
CA PRO A 46 -2.42 10.79 5.29
C PRO A 46 -1.32 10.60 4.24
N ALA A 47 -0.13 10.11 4.65
CA ALA A 47 0.95 9.85 3.71
C ALA A 47 0.58 8.77 2.69
N HIS A 48 -0.13 7.72 3.11
CA HIS A 48 -0.64 6.69 2.18
C HIS A 48 -1.69 7.25 1.24
N LEU A 49 -2.60 8.10 1.74
CA LEU A 49 -3.60 8.75 0.90
C LEU A 49 -2.94 9.65 -0.16
N SER A 50 -1.99 10.51 0.23
CA SER A 50 -1.25 11.37 -0.71
C SER A 50 -0.48 10.56 -1.75
N TYR A 51 0.02 9.38 -1.40
CA TYR A 51 0.64 8.48 -2.37
C TYR A 51 -0.40 7.92 -3.35
N MET A 52 -1.54 7.42 -2.86
CA MET A 52 -2.62 6.87 -3.70
C MET A 52 -3.23 7.91 -4.64
N THR A 53 -3.30 9.18 -4.22
CA THR A 53 -3.82 10.28 -5.05
C THR A 53 -2.77 10.88 -5.99
N GLY A 54 -1.51 10.44 -5.90
CA GLY A 54 -0.40 10.92 -6.74
C GLY A 54 0.15 12.29 -6.34
N GLU A 55 -0.16 12.78 -5.14
CA GLU A 55 0.41 14.01 -4.58
C GLU A 55 1.89 13.85 -4.22
N ILE A 56 2.29 12.64 -3.81
CA ILE A 56 3.69 12.28 -3.57
C ILE A 56 4.07 11.05 -4.40
N ASP A 57 5.33 10.98 -4.81
CA ASP A 57 5.86 9.83 -5.53
C ASP A 57 6.28 8.68 -4.60
N SER A 58 6.58 7.53 -5.19
CA SER A 58 7.01 6.33 -4.45
C SER A 58 8.27 6.58 -3.62
N ALA A 59 9.20 7.41 -4.09
CA ALA A 59 10.44 7.69 -3.37
C ALA A 59 10.18 8.53 -2.10
N ALA A 60 9.29 9.52 -2.18
CA ALA A 60 8.84 10.31 -1.04
C ALA A 60 8.04 9.46 -0.05
N TYR A 61 7.16 8.59 -0.55
CA TYR A 61 6.39 7.68 0.28
C TYR A 61 7.28 6.67 1.04
N TYR A 62 8.27 6.09 0.35
CA TYR A 62 9.27 5.20 0.96
C TYR A 62 10.10 5.91 2.03
N ARG A 63 10.56 7.15 1.78
CA ARG A 63 11.29 7.94 2.79
C ARG A 63 10.44 8.17 4.03
N ALA A 64 9.18 8.57 3.87
CA ALA A 64 8.27 8.77 4.99
C ALA A 64 8.05 7.47 5.80
N PHE A 65 7.94 6.33 5.12
CA PHE A 65 7.85 5.02 5.77
C PHE A 65 9.11 4.70 6.58
N CYS A 66 10.30 4.89 5.99
CA CYS A 66 11.58 4.59 6.65
C CYS A 66 11.90 5.56 7.80
N GLU A 67 11.49 6.82 7.71
CA GLU A 67 11.64 7.78 8.81
C GLU A 67 10.84 7.35 10.04
N GLN A 68 9.63 6.80 9.83
CA GLN A 68 8.76 6.35 10.91
C GLN A 68 9.14 4.97 11.46
N HIS A 69 9.51 4.03 10.59
CA HIS A 69 9.67 2.61 10.93
C HIS A 69 11.11 2.10 10.82
N ARG A 70 12.10 2.95 10.51
CA ARG A 70 13.54 2.61 10.47
C ARG A 70 13.83 1.25 9.83
N CYS A 71 13.50 1.14 8.56
CA CYS A 71 13.61 -0.10 7.81
C CYS A 71 15.02 -0.39 7.31
N THR A 72 15.33 -1.68 7.16
CA THR A 72 16.55 -2.15 6.45
C THR A 72 16.30 -2.47 4.98
N LEU A 73 15.02 -2.47 4.55
CA LEU A 73 14.61 -2.61 3.15
C LEU A 73 15.13 -1.43 2.33
N ASP A 74 15.78 -1.73 1.21
CA ASP A 74 16.06 -0.72 0.19
C ASP A 74 14.78 -0.37 -0.59
N PHE A 75 14.86 0.67 -1.43
CA PHE A 75 13.69 1.13 -2.19
C PHE A 75 13.14 0.03 -3.12
N ALA A 76 14.01 -0.78 -3.71
CA ALA A 76 13.62 -1.87 -4.61
C ALA A 76 12.93 -3.02 -3.87
N GLY A 77 13.30 -3.29 -2.62
CA GLY A 77 12.62 -4.25 -1.76
C GLY A 77 11.29 -3.75 -1.20
N PHE A 78 11.02 -2.44 -1.29
CA PHE A 78 9.77 -1.82 -0.86
C PHE A 78 8.74 -1.66 -1.99
N SER A 79 9.19 -1.41 -3.22
CA SER A 79 8.37 -1.16 -4.42
C SER A 79 8.11 -2.41 -5.25
#